data_AF-A0A7J0BP98-F1
#
_entry.id   AF-A0A7J0BP98-F1
#
_cell.length_a   1.000
_cell.length_b   1.000
_cell.length_c   1.000
_cell.angle_alpha   90.00
_cell.angle_beta   90.00
_cell.angle_gamma   90.00
#
_symmetry.space_group_name_H-M   'P 1'
#
loop_
_entity.id
_entity.type
_entity.pdbx_description
1 polymer ?
#
loop_
_entity_poly.entity_id
_entity_poly.type
_entity_poly.pdbx_seq_one_letter_code
_entity_poly.pdbx_strand_id
1 'polypeptide(L)'
;MEAVTLTAQGRILEGTAEEPKEILWCLGRCLNIEKECTLRSVFAMASRYPVLLRTSPFLEDAARRCAASPGKGETTRDFTALEFAKTVELTGAPGEPVMNIFTTLRGVPAQAPGGTNRPETGEIRFHQLDELLGLPLRLGRIRHVVYGDRTGMLECDTTFTLFDLLDGIAWEMSFQGGSQQCSLRR
;
A
#
# COMPACT_ATOMS: atom_id res chain seq x y z
N MET A 1 8.52 -17.65 12.37
CA MET A 1 8.08 -16.31 12.80
C MET A 1 6.61 -16.22 12.47
N GLU A 2 5.74 -16.03 13.46
CA GLU A 2 4.28 -16.05 13.24
C GLU A 2 3.84 -14.78 12.48
N ALA A 3 2.88 -14.95 11.58
CA ALA A 3 2.28 -13.84 10.86
C ALA A 3 1.36 -13.01 11.79
N VAL A 4 1.16 -11.75 11.45
CA VAL A 4 0.20 -10.84 12.06
C VAL A 4 -0.91 -10.52 11.08
N THR A 5 -2.12 -10.31 11.58
CA THR A 5 -3.29 -9.97 10.76
C THR A 5 -3.79 -8.59 11.11
N LEU A 6 -3.91 -7.71 10.11
CA LEU A 6 -4.65 -6.45 10.21
C LEU A 6 -6.14 -6.74 10.01
N THR A 7 -6.95 -6.33 10.99
CA THR A 7 -8.42 -6.44 10.92
C THR A 7 -9.07 -5.21 10.31
N ALA A 8 -10.31 -5.37 9.85
CA ALA A 8 -11.08 -4.26 9.27
C ALA A 8 -11.29 -3.09 10.26
N GLN A 9 -11.26 -3.36 11.57
CA GLN A 9 -11.39 -2.37 12.64
C GLN A 9 -10.03 -1.76 13.06
N GLY A 10 -8.93 -2.10 12.37
CA GLY A 10 -7.60 -1.59 12.66
C GLY A 10 -6.94 -2.24 13.87
N ARG A 11 -7.24 -3.50 14.18
CA ARG A 11 -6.49 -4.26 15.19
C ARG A 11 -5.37 -5.04 14.53
N ILE A 12 -4.26 -5.22 15.23
CA ILE A 12 -3.25 -6.21 14.86
C ILE A 12 -3.45 -7.43 15.74
N LEU A 13 -3.53 -8.60 15.13
CA LEU A 13 -3.69 -9.88 15.82
C LEU A 13 -2.51 -10.80 15.53
N GLU A 14 -2.02 -11.49 16.56
CA GLU A 14 -1.07 -12.59 16.48
C GLU A 14 -1.83 -13.92 16.57
N GLY A 15 -1.41 -14.92 15.79
CA GLY A 15 -1.94 -16.29 15.88
C GLY A 15 -3.47 -16.38 15.84
N THR A 16 -4.08 -16.95 16.90
CA THR A 16 -5.53 -17.23 17.01
C THR A 16 -6.35 -16.07 17.57
N ALA A 17 -5.98 -14.83 17.28
CA ALA A 17 -6.72 -13.59 17.58
C ALA A 17 -6.38 -12.84 18.89
N GLU A 18 -5.15 -12.94 19.39
CA GLU A 18 -4.68 -12.07 20.49
C GLU A 18 -4.03 -10.79 19.96
N GLU A 19 -4.22 -9.66 20.65
CA GLU A 19 -3.44 -8.44 20.32
C GLU A 19 -2.00 -8.59 20.83
N PRO A 20 -1.00 -8.12 20.06
CA PRO A 20 0.39 -8.20 20.48
C PRO A 20 0.62 -7.36 21.72
N LYS A 21 1.43 -7.88 22.64
CA LYS A 21 1.89 -7.10 23.80
C LYS A 21 2.76 -5.91 23.39
N GLU A 22 3.58 -6.10 22.34
CA GLU A 22 4.54 -5.10 21.86
C GLU A 22 4.40 -4.92 20.35
N ILE A 23 3.71 -3.86 19.93
CA ILE A 23 3.37 -3.62 18.52
C ILE A 23 4.61 -3.40 17.63
N LEU A 24 5.70 -2.84 18.19
CA LEU A 24 6.94 -2.62 17.44
C LEU A 24 7.60 -3.93 17.02
N TRP A 25 7.39 -5.02 17.77
CA TRP A 25 7.91 -6.34 17.42
C TRP A 25 7.16 -6.98 16.26
N CYS A 26 5.99 -6.44 15.90
CA CYS A 26 5.21 -6.87 14.74
C CYS A 26 5.72 -6.27 13.42
N LEU A 27 6.53 -5.21 13.45
CA LEU A 27 6.98 -4.48 12.26
C LEU A 27 7.63 -5.40 11.21
N GLY A 28 8.51 -6.30 11.64
CA GLY A 28 9.21 -7.24 10.75
C GLY A 28 8.43 -8.54 10.46
N ARG A 29 7.21 -8.70 10.98
CA ARG A 29 6.44 -9.95 10.82
C ARG A 29 5.62 -9.94 9.54
N CYS A 30 5.44 -11.12 8.98
CA CYS A 30 4.57 -11.33 7.81
C CYS A 30 3.17 -10.80 8.11
N LEU A 31 2.61 -10.01 7.22
CA LEU A 31 1.32 -9.37 7.33
C LEU A 31 0.28 -10.11 6.49
N ASN A 32 -0.86 -10.36 7.10
CA ASN A 32 -2.13 -10.67 6.44
C ASN A 32 -3.08 -9.48 6.60
N ILE A 33 -3.97 -9.30 5.63
CA ILE A 33 -5.01 -8.26 5.67
C ILE A 33 -6.36 -8.97 5.54
N GLU A 34 -7.30 -8.71 6.46
CA GLU A 34 -8.66 -9.20 6.34
C GLU A 34 -9.34 -8.64 5.08
N LYS A 35 -10.22 -9.43 4.46
CA LYS A 35 -10.90 -9.08 3.20
C LYS A 35 -11.64 -7.73 3.25
N GLU A 36 -12.19 -7.38 4.40
CA GLU A 36 -12.99 -6.16 4.59
C GLU A 36 -12.14 -4.95 5.00
N CYS A 37 -10.81 -5.08 5.04
CA CYS A 37 -9.93 -3.95 5.31
C CYS A 37 -9.99 -2.93 4.18
N THR A 38 -9.96 -1.66 4.56
CA THR A 38 -9.81 -0.54 3.65
C THR A 38 -8.58 0.28 4.05
N LEU A 39 -8.26 1.32 3.29
CA LEU A 39 -7.23 2.27 3.70
C LEU A 39 -7.57 2.94 5.05
N ARG A 40 -8.87 3.11 5.37
CA ARG A 40 -9.33 3.57 6.69
C ARG A 40 -8.95 2.60 7.82
N SER A 41 -8.97 1.30 7.58
CA SER A 41 -8.54 0.28 8.55
C SER A 41 -7.06 0.46 8.94
N VAL A 42 -6.21 0.87 7.99
CA VAL A 42 -4.78 1.13 8.27
C VAL A 42 -4.61 2.36 9.16
N PHE A 43 -5.33 3.45 8.88
CA PHE A 43 -5.26 4.64 9.74
C PHE A 43 -5.92 4.42 11.10
N ALA A 44 -6.96 3.57 11.17
CA ALA A 44 -7.52 3.12 12.44
C ALA A 44 -6.49 2.34 13.26
N MET A 45 -5.71 1.46 12.62
CA MET A 45 -4.59 0.76 13.26
C MET A 45 -3.51 1.73 13.75
N ALA A 46 -3.05 2.65 12.91
CA ALA A 46 -2.01 3.60 13.30
C ALA A 46 -2.49 4.52 14.44
N SER A 47 -3.77 4.88 14.46
CA SER A 47 -4.38 5.66 15.54
C SER A 47 -4.54 4.85 16.84
N ARG A 48 -4.84 3.55 16.74
CA ARG A 48 -4.93 2.62 17.88
C ARG A 48 -3.57 2.35 18.51
N TYR A 49 -2.52 2.29 17.70
CA TYR A 49 -1.13 2.10 18.13
C TYR A 49 -0.28 3.32 17.73
N PRO A 50 -0.36 4.45 18.48
CA PRO A 50 0.22 5.73 18.06
C PRO A 50 1.72 5.71 17.78
N VAL A 51 2.45 4.75 18.37
CA VAL A 51 3.88 4.56 18.08
C VAL A 51 4.13 4.25 16.60
N LEU A 52 3.16 3.65 15.90
CA LEU A 52 3.24 3.38 14.45
C LEU A 52 3.14 4.66 13.62
N LEU A 53 2.45 5.70 14.09
CA LEU A 53 2.41 6.99 13.38
C LEU A 53 3.80 7.65 13.32
N ARG A 54 4.69 7.27 14.24
CA ARG A 54 6.06 7.82 14.33
C ARG A 54 7.05 7.15 13.39
N THR A 55 6.65 6.12 12.63
CA THR A 55 7.54 5.46 11.68
C THR A 55 7.80 6.30 10.43
N SER A 56 6.96 7.30 10.16
CA SER A 56 7.15 8.24 9.05
C SER A 56 6.46 9.57 9.33
N PRO A 57 7.07 10.73 8.98
CA PRO A 57 6.47 12.04 9.21
C PRO A 57 5.16 12.27 8.43
N PHE A 58 4.87 11.46 7.41
CA PHE A 58 3.67 11.61 6.58
C PHE A 58 2.43 10.92 7.16
N LEU A 59 2.59 10.01 8.14
CA LEU A 59 1.48 9.23 8.68
C LEU A 59 0.59 10.02 9.64
N GLU A 60 1.17 10.91 10.46
CA GLU A 60 0.40 11.72 11.42
C GLU A 60 -0.62 12.61 10.71
N ASP A 61 -0.19 13.33 9.67
CA ASP A 61 -1.09 14.21 8.93
C ASP A 61 -2.16 13.43 8.16
N ALA A 62 -1.77 12.34 7.50
CA ALA A 62 -2.71 11.46 6.80
C ALA A 62 -3.75 10.86 7.75
N ALA A 63 -3.35 10.43 8.95
CA ALA A 63 -4.27 9.94 9.98
C ALA A 63 -5.24 11.02 10.46
N ARG A 64 -4.78 12.27 10.66
CA ARG A 64 -5.66 13.39 11.01
C ARG A 64 -6.68 13.68 9.91
N ARG A 65 -6.25 13.71 8.65
CA ARG A 65 -7.14 13.89 7.49
C ARG A 65 -8.16 12.76 7.38
N CYS A 66 -7.73 11.52 7.62
CA CYS A 66 -8.63 10.36 7.69
C CYS A 66 -9.68 10.51 8.80
N ALA A 67 -9.29 10.98 9.98
CA ALA A 67 -10.20 11.19 11.10
C ALA A 67 -11.21 12.34 10.85
N ALA A 68 -10.80 13.37 10.09
CA ALA A 68 -11.68 14.47 9.70
C ALA A 68 -12.64 14.11 8.53
N SER A 69 -12.34 13.05 7.78
CA SER A 69 -13.16 12.59 6.66
C SER A 69 -14.41 11.84 7.14
N PRO A 70 -15.61 12.15 6.60
CA PRO A 70 -16.83 11.43 6.96
C PRO A 70 -16.70 9.93 6.65
N GLY A 71 -17.09 9.08 7.59
CA GLY A 71 -16.90 7.62 7.53
C GLY A 71 -17.64 6.89 6.39
N LYS A 72 -18.50 7.58 5.64
CA LYS A 72 -19.26 7.08 4.48
C LYS A 72 -19.15 8.00 3.25
N GLY A 73 -17.99 8.63 3.05
CA GLY A 73 -17.73 9.39 1.82
C GLY A 73 -17.88 8.53 0.57
N GLU A 74 -18.31 9.13 -0.54
CA GLU A 74 -18.30 8.46 -1.84
C GLU A 74 -16.86 8.10 -2.21
N THR A 75 -16.64 6.84 -2.56
CA THR A 75 -15.37 6.39 -3.12
C THR A 75 -15.29 6.77 -4.59
N THR A 76 -14.06 7.00 -5.09
CA THR A 76 -13.87 7.20 -6.53
C THR A 76 -14.42 6.02 -7.33
N ARG A 77 -14.99 6.30 -8.50
CA ARG A 77 -15.49 5.27 -9.44
C ARG A 77 -14.39 4.70 -10.34
N ASP A 78 -13.22 5.31 -10.32
CA ASP A 78 -12.11 4.92 -11.19
C ASP A 78 -11.48 3.60 -10.72
N PHE A 79 -11.58 3.29 -9.42
CA PHE A 79 -11.01 2.10 -8.80
C PHE A 79 -12.04 1.25 -8.07
N THR A 80 -11.83 -0.05 -8.08
CA THR A 80 -12.62 -1.04 -7.32
C THR A 80 -11.94 -1.48 -6.03
N ALA A 81 -10.62 -1.32 -5.95
CA ALA A 81 -9.80 -1.66 -4.79
C ALA A 81 -8.46 -0.90 -4.85
N LEU A 82 -7.75 -0.90 -3.73
CA LEU A 82 -6.35 -0.54 -3.63
C LEU A 82 -5.52 -1.81 -3.49
N GLU A 83 -4.45 -1.90 -4.26
CA GLU A 83 -3.51 -3.02 -4.22
C GLU A 83 -2.14 -2.52 -3.75
N PHE A 84 -1.66 -3.12 -2.67
CA PHE A 84 -0.32 -2.89 -2.14
C PHE A 84 0.63 -3.95 -2.69
N ALA A 85 1.58 -3.55 -3.52
CA ALA A 85 2.48 -4.47 -4.22
C ALA A 85 3.94 -4.12 -3.95
N LYS A 86 4.84 -5.09 -4.18
CA LYS A 86 6.29 -4.91 -4.06
C LYS A 86 6.96 -5.26 -5.39
N THR A 87 7.92 -4.46 -5.80
CA THR A 87 8.71 -4.67 -7.01
C THR A 87 10.15 -4.86 -6.60
N VAL A 88 10.77 -5.94 -7.10
CA VAL A 88 12.19 -6.20 -6.98
C VAL A 88 12.81 -5.93 -8.35
N GLU A 89 13.57 -4.86 -8.46
CA GLU A 89 14.31 -4.52 -9.67
C GLU A 89 15.75 -5.00 -9.53
N LEU A 90 16.18 -5.80 -10.50
CA LEU A 90 17.54 -6.31 -10.60
C LEU A 90 18.17 -5.69 -11.83
N THR A 91 19.14 -4.80 -11.63
CA THR A 91 19.89 -4.18 -12.72
C THR A 91 21.24 -4.87 -12.85
N GLY A 92 21.45 -5.50 -14.00
CA GLY A 92 22.73 -6.08 -14.41
C GLY A 92 23.56 -5.12 -15.27
N ALA A 93 24.61 -5.68 -15.89
CA ALA A 93 25.66 -4.98 -16.64
C ALA A 93 25.18 -3.84 -17.58
N PRO A 94 26.05 -2.83 -17.86
CA PRO A 94 27.42 -2.68 -17.35
C PRO A 94 27.44 -2.12 -15.91
N GLY A 95 28.20 -2.75 -15.01
CA GLY A 95 28.36 -2.30 -13.61
C GLY A 95 28.19 -3.42 -12.59
N GLU A 96 28.28 -3.06 -11.31
CA GLU A 96 27.98 -3.96 -10.20
C GLU A 96 26.47 -4.27 -10.17
N PRO A 97 26.06 -5.54 -9.98
CA PRO A 97 24.66 -5.88 -9.86
C PRO A 97 24.00 -5.14 -8.70
N VAL A 98 22.93 -4.41 -8.98
CA VAL A 98 22.13 -3.70 -7.98
C VAL A 98 20.76 -4.35 -7.87
N MET A 99 20.32 -4.59 -6.63
CA MET A 99 18.95 -4.97 -6.33
C MET A 99 18.25 -3.81 -5.62
N ASN A 100 17.15 -3.34 -6.18
CA ASN A 100 16.28 -2.36 -5.55
C ASN A 100 14.92 -2.99 -5.24
N ILE A 101 14.39 -2.71 -4.06
CA ILE A 101 13.07 -3.18 -3.65
C ILE A 101 12.23 -1.95 -3.35
N PHE A 102 11.08 -1.86 -4.01
CA PHE A 102 10.15 -0.76 -3.82
C PHE A 102 8.75 -1.29 -3.55
N THR A 103 8.00 -0.59 -2.71
CA THR A 103 6.58 -0.83 -2.50
C THR A 103 5.75 0.22 -3.22
N THR A 104 4.59 -0.16 -3.73
CA THR A 104 3.65 0.77 -4.37
C THR A 104 2.22 0.49 -3.92
N LEU A 105 1.44 1.54 -3.68
CA LEU A 105 0.00 1.44 -3.51
C LEU A 105 -0.69 1.94 -4.78
N ARG A 106 -1.51 1.10 -5.40
CA ARG A 106 -2.12 1.42 -6.69
C ARG A 106 -3.61 1.15 -6.71
N GLY A 107 -4.33 1.89 -7.55
CA GLY A 107 -5.73 1.65 -7.81
C GLY A 107 -5.92 0.47 -8.76
N VAL A 108 -6.87 -0.41 -8.45
CA VAL A 108 -7.29 -1.48 -9.35
C VAL A 108 -8.46 -0.91 -10.17
N PRO A 109 -8.30 -0.71 -11.49
CA PRO A 109 -9.29 -0.01 -12.29
C PRO A 109 -10.61 -0.77 -12.33
N ALA A 110 -11.72 -0.04 -12.42
CA ALA A 110 -13.05 -0.64 -12.59
C ALA A 110 -13.25 -1.31 -13.97
N GLN A 111 -12.50 -0.87 -14.98
CA GLN A 111 -12.51 -1.44 -16.33
C GLN A 111 -11.07 -1.58 -16.83
N ALA A 112 -10.71 -2.75 -17.37
CA ALA A 112 -9.44 -2.92 -18.06
C ALA A 112 -9.55 -2.31 -19.47
N PRO A 113 -8.72 -1.33 -19.84
CA PRO A 113 -8.71 -0.83 -21.21
C PRO A 113 -8.18 -1.93 -22.15
N GLY A 114 -9.01 -2.29 -23.12
CA GLY A 114 -8.64 -2.99 -24.36
C GLY A 114 -7.55 -4.07 -24.29
N GLY A 115 -7.95 -5.32 -24.00
CA GLY A 115 -7.35 -6.51 -24.62
C GLY A 115 -5.90 -6.88 -24.26
N THR A 116 -5.26 -6.23 -23.30
CA THR A 116 -3.97 -6.71 -22.77
C THR A 116 -4.19 -7.60 -21.54
N ASN A 117 -3.45 -8.71 -21.45
CA ASN A 117 -3.46 -9.62 -20.28
C ASN A 117 -2.81 -9.01 -19.02
N ARG A 118 -2.65 -7.68 -18.97
CA ARG A 118 -2.01 -6.97 -17.87
C ARG A 118 -3.08 -6.28 -17.03
N PRO A 119 -3.12 -6.46 -15.70
CA PRO A 119 -3.90 -5.58 -14.85
C PRO A 119 -3.24 -4.19 -14.90
N GLU A 120 -3.82 -3.26 -15.67
CA GLU A 120 -3.39 -1.86 -15.68
C GLU A 120 -3.75 -1.20 -14.35
N THR A 121 -2.88 -1.32 -13.35
CA THR A 121 -3.07 -0.62 -12.07
C THR A 121 -2.91 0.90 -12.28
N GLY A 122 -3.85 1.70 -11.78
CA GLY A 122 -3.83 3.16 -11.86
C GLY A 122 -3.06 3.85 -10.73
N GLU A 123 -2.54 5.04 -10.99
CA GLU A 123 -1.86 5.86 -9.99
C GLU A 123 -2.86 6.56 -9.07
N ILE A 124 -2.66 6.45 -7.75
CA ILE A 124 -3.59 7.02 -6.76
C ILE A 124 -3.29 8.48 -6.41
N ARG A 125 -2.12 9.00 -6.76
CA ARG A 125 -1.66 10.37 -6.42
C ARG A 125 -2.54 11.49 -6.97
N PHE A 126 -3.37 11.20 -7.96
CA PHE A 126 -4.30 12.17 -8.56
C PHE A 126 -5.67 12.21 -7.87
N HIS A 127 -5.93 11.26 -6.97
CA HIS A 127 -7.15 11.21 -6.16
C HIS A 127 -6.92 11.83 -4.80
N GLN A 128 -7.93 12.49 -4.28
CA GLN A 128 -7.89 12.96 -2.90
C GLN A 128 -7.96 11.77 -1.93
N LEU A 129 -7.29 11.89 -0.79
CA LEU A 129 -7.22 10.82 0.20
C LEU A 129 -8.62 10.31 0.61
N ASP A 130 -9.58 11.20 0.84
CA ASP A 130 -10.94 10.88 1.25
C ASP A 130 -11.70 9.99 0.26
N GLU A 131 -11.47 10.15 -1.04
CA GLU A 131 -12.01 9.30 -2.11
C GLU A 131 -11.46 7.86 -2.07
N LEU A 132 -10.28 7.68 -1.46
CA LEU A 132 -9.56 6.40 -1.39
C LEU A 132 -9.83 5.64 -0.08
N LEU A 133 -10.20 6.33 1.00
CA LEU A 133 -10.32 5.75 2.35
C LEU A 133 -11.29 4.56 2.43
N GLY A 134 -12.34 4.58 1.61
CA GLY A 134 -13.38 3.54 1.58
C GLY A 134 -13.08 2.37 0.64
N LEU A 135 -12.01 2.42 -0.15
CA LEU A 135 -11.68 1.35 -1.10
C LEU A 135 -11.11 0.12 -0.35
N PRO A 136 -11.53 -1.11 -0.72
CA PRO A 136 -10.93 -2.33 -0.19
C PRO A 136 -9.42 -2.35 -0.42
N LEU A 137 -8.64 -2.73 0.59
CA LEU A 137 -7.19 -2.84 0.54
C LEU A 137 -6.79 -4.31 0.48
N ARG A 138 -5.94 -4.66 -0.49
CA ARG A 138 -5.41 -6.03 -0.64
C ARG A 138 -3.91 -6.03 -0.87
N LEU A 139 -3.28 -7.14 -0.49
CA LEU A 139 -1.89 -7.42 -0.85
C LEU A 139 -1.83 -7.96 -2.28
N GLY A 140 -0.99 -7.35 -3.11
CA GLY A 140 -0.70 -7.78 -4.48
C GLY A 140 0.44 -8.80 -4.52
N ARG A 141 0.91 -9.12 -5.73
CA ARG A 141 2.07 -9.99 -5.94
C ARG A 141 3.38 -9.20 -5.89
N ILE A 142 4.50 -9.91 -5.74
CA ILE A 142 5.80 -9.33 -6.08
C ILE A 142 6.02 -9.45 -7.58
N ARG A 143 6.56 -8.37 -8.16
CA ARG A 143 7.11 -8.39 -9.52
C ARG A 143 8.63 -8.33 -9.46
N HIS A 144 9.31 -9.30 -10.04
CA HIS A 144 10.74 -9.26 -10.30
C HIS A 144 10.95 -8.70 -11.71
N VAL A 145 11.64 -7.58 -11.82
CA VAL A 145 11.99 -6.96 -13.10
C VAL A 145 13.50 -7.04 -13.26
N VAL A 146 13.95 -7.70 -14.33
CA VAL A 146 15.38 -7.87 -14.62
C VAL A 146 15.75 -7.01 -15.81
N TYR A 147 16.72 -6.12 -15.61
CA TYR A 147 17.30 -5.24 -16.63
C TYR A 147 18.66 -5.76 -17.09
N GLY A 148 18.75 -6.08 -18.39
CA GLY A 148 19.95 -6.50 -19.13
C GLY A 148 19.71 -6.27 -20.64
N ASP A 149 20.27 -7.10 -21.54
CA ASP A 149 20.04 -6.97 -23.00
C ASP A 149 18.56 -7.12 -23.42
N ARG A 150 17.74 -7.75 -22.57
CA ARG A 150 16.27 -7.86 -22.72
C ARG A 150 15.62 -7.70 -21.35
N THR A 151 14.51 -6.98 -21.29
CA THR A 151 13.70 -6.85 -20.07
C THR A 151 12.89 -8.12 -19.83
N GLY A 152 13.03 -8.72 -18.65
CA GLY A 152 12.23 -9.87 -18.19
C GLY A 152 11.41 -9.52 -16.95
N MET A 153 10.17 -10.01 -16.85
CA MET A 153 9.30 -9.83 -15.69
C MET A 153 8.75 -11.17 -15.21
N LEU A 154 8.93 -11.47 -13.92
CA LEU A 154 8.39 -12.65 -13.24
C LEU A 154 7.48 -12.18 -12.10
N GLU A 155 6.28 -12.77 -11.98
CA GLU A 155 5.38 -12.52 -10.86
C GLU A 155 5.36 -13.71 -9.91
N CYS A 156 5.48 -13.47 -8.61
CA CYS A 156 5.53 -14.50 -7.58
C CYS A 156 4.67 -14.12 -6.37
N ASP A 157 4.19 -15.14 -5.65
CA ASP A 157 3.60 -14.95 -4.33
C ASP A 157 4.71 -14.64 -3.32
N THR A 158 4.45 -13.71 -2.41
CA THR A 158 5.42 -13.25 -1.42
C THR A 158 4.76 -12.98 -0.07
N THR A 159 5.60 -12.74 0.93
CA THR A 159 5.22 -12.10 2.18
C THR A 159 5.45 -10.59 2.11
N PHE A 160 4.55 -9.85 2.75
CA PHE A 160 4.72 -8.44 3.09
C PHE A 160 4.91 -8.36 4.60
N THR A 161 5.62 -7.36 5.08
CA THR A 161 5.72 -7.07 6.51
C THR A 161 4.79 -5.92 6.91
N LEU A 162 4.50 -5.79 8.20
CA LEU A 162 3.76 -4.62 8.70
C LEU A 162 4.53 -3.31 8.41
N PHE A 163 5.87 -3.35 8.50
CA PHE A 163 6.71 -2.21 8.14
C PHE A 163 6.59 -1.86 6.66
N ASP A 164 6.64 -2.84 5.75
CA ASP A 164 6.46 -2.59 4.31
C ASP A 164 5.16 -1.80 4.06
N LEU A 165 4.05 -2.25 4.66
CA LEU A 165 2.75 -1.59 4.49
C LEU A 165 2.78 -0.14 4.98
N LEU A 166 3.30 0.09 6.20
CA LEU A 166 3.34 1.43 6.80
C LEU A 166 4.22 2.39 5.99
N ASP A 167 5.41 1.95 5.61
CA ASP A 167 6.36 2.77 4.84
C ASP A 167 5.81 3.08 3.45
N GLY A 168 5.28 2.07 2.75
CA GLY A 168 4.73 2.26 1.41
C GLY A 168 3.46 3.12 1.40
N ILE A 169 2.58 3.00 2.40
CA ILE A 169 1.45 3.93 2.53
C ILE A 169 1.96 5.34 2.83
N ALA A 170 2.91 5.50 3.76
CA ALA A 170 3.44 6.81 4.10
C ALA A 170 4.09 7.51 2.90
N TRP A 171 4.84 6.76 2.08
CA TRP A 171 5.40 7.24 0.82
C TRP A 171 4.32 7.79 -0.10
N GLU A 172 3.25 7.04 -0.32
CA GLU A 172 2.16 7.45 -1.20
C GLU A 172 1.39 8.66 -0.65
N MET A 173 1.24 8.73 0.68
CA MET A 173 0.66 9.90 1.35
C MET A 173 1.54 11.15 1.23
N SER A 174 2.85 11.01 1.01
CA SER A 174 3.72 12.18 0.80
C SER A 174 3.40 12.94 -0.50
N PHE A 175 2.80 12.27 -1.49
CA PHE A 175 2.35 12.90 -2.73
C PHE A 175 0.93 13.48 -2.63
N GLN A 176 0.17 13.10 -1.61
CA GLN A 176 -1.21 13.51 -1.37
C GLN A 176 -1.27 14.95 -0.85
N GLY A 177 -1.23 15.91 -1.76
CA GLY A 177 -1.14 17.35 -1.46
C GLY A 177 -0.34 18.13 -2.50
N GLY A 178 0.29 17.46 -3.47
CA GLY A 178 0.83 18.11 -4.66
C GLY A 178 -0.31 18.74 -5.46
N SER A 179 -0.20 20.04 -5.74
CA SER A 179 -1.23 20.81 -6.41
C SER A 179 -1.66 20.15 -7.73
N GLN A 180 -2.97 19.96 -7.91
CA GLN A 180 -3.62 19.68 -9.21
C GLN A 180 -3.22 20.69 -10.31
N GLN A 181 -2.61 21.82 -9.93
CA GLN A 181 -2.07 22.86 -10.80
C GLN A 181 -0.80 22.47 -11.58
N CYS A 182 -0.15 21.33 -11.28
CA CYS A 182 0.96 20.82 -12.10
C CYS A 182 0.54 19.66 -13.02
N SER A 183 -0.74 19.56 -13.37
CA SER A 183 -1.14 18.85 -14.59
C SER A 183 -0.89 19.79 -15.77
N LEU A 184 0.28 19.69 -16.42
CA LEU A 184 0.46 20.24 -17.76
C LEU A 184 -0.56 19.52 -18.67
N ARG A 185 -1.72 20.16 -18.88
CA ARG A 185 -2.69 19.77 -19.91
C ARG A 185 -1.91 19.55 -21.21
N ARG A 186 -1.94 18.31 -21.71
CA ARG A 186 -1.65 17.99 -23.11
C ARG A 186 -2.96 17.78 -23.84
#